data_AF-A0A176ZGK6-F1
#
_entry.id   AF-A0A176ZGK6-F1
#
_cell.length_a   1.000
_cell.length_b   1.000
_cell.length_c   1.000
_cell.angle_alpha   90.00
_cell.angle_beta   90.00
_cell.angle_gamma   90.00
#
_symmetry.space_group_name_H-M   'P 1'
#
loop_
_entity.id
_entity.type
_entity.pdbx_description
1 polymer ?
#
loop_
_entity_poly.entity_id
_entity_poly.type
_entity_poly.pdbx_seq_one_letter_code
_entity_poly.pdbx_strand_id
1 'polypeptide(L)'
;MNRHYDALDAVRFVAAIVVALHHDSVPILMDYLGHYGFDSAETLYRSALFGTAAVSIFFIVSGFCIHAPYVDAPPVSWRAYFARRYIRIVLPFCAILIPAFFLGVSYNPYAGFITWSLICEIVYYSLYPILRGAWRRFGWVPIIIISYTISYWCLGIPSLVDEGGAAFFALLSLRDVLHNLPIWLLGCLLADLAVRRRSVQIGLLIWPSRAVLALTMFATGWLHYTQTVHYIYSLPVAAPIFAMCIWWEIHANAAASVLVRGGRWSYSLYLVVHHSGFDSLAATG
;
A
#
# COMPACT_ATOMS: atom_id res chain seq x y z
N MET A 1 -16.09 17.33 14.06
CA MET A 1 -15.84 17.84 12.70
C MET A 1 -14.84 16.91 12.02
N ASN A 2 -15.24 16.18 10.97
CA ASN A 2 -14.28 15.34 10.22
C ASN A 2 -13.43 16.26 9.34
N ARG A 3 -12.18 16.50 9.73
CA ARG A 3 -11.22 17.20 8.88
C ARG A 3 -10.91 16.31 7.67
N HIS A 4 -11.26 16.78 6.47
CA HIS A 4 -10.86 16.12 5.23
C HIS A 4 -9.42 16.51 4.92
N TYR A 5 -8.60 15.53 4.51
CA TYR A 5 -7.19 15.72 4.20
C TYR A 5 -6.99 15.44 2.71
N ASP A 6 -7.09 16.49 1.89
CA ASP A 6 -6.95 16.42 0.43
C ASP A 6 -5.60 15.81 0.01
N ALA A 7 -4.55 16.09 0.79
CA ALA A 7 -3.23 15.51 0.58
C ALA A 7 -3.22 13.97 0.61
N LEU A 8 -4.04 13.34 1.46
CA LEU A 8 -4.09 11.87 1.52
C LEU A 8 -4.73 11.26 0.29
N ASP A 9 -5.73 11.92 -0.28
CA ASP A 9 -6.34 11.48 -1.54
C ASP A 9 -5.36 11.63 -2.70
N ALA A 10 -4.62 12.74 -2.76
CA ALA A 10 -3.56 12.91 -3.75
C ALA A 10 -2.44 11.87 -3.62
N VAL A 11 -1.95 11.59 -2.40
CA VAL A 11 -0.94 10.55 -2.15
C VAL A 11 -1.43 9.18 -2.60
N ARG A 12 -2.69 8.82 -2.29
CA ARG A 12 -3.31 7.57 -2.76
C ARG A 12 -3.34 7.48 -4.28
N PHE A 13 -3.71 8.57 -4.96
CA PHE A 13 -3.78 8.58 -6.41
C PHE A 13 -2.42 8.37 -7.06
N VAL A 14 -1.40 9.08 -6.57
CA VAL A 14 -0.03 8.91 -7.05
C VAL A 14 0.46 7.49 -6.79
N ALA A 15 0.23 6.94 -5.59
CA ALA A 15 0.58 5.56 -5.28
C ALA A 15 -0.16 4.56 -6.19
N ALA A 16 -1.44 4.80 -6.52
CA ALA A 16 -2.20 3.96 -7.45
C ALA A 16 -1.57 3.96 -8.85
N ILE A 17 -1.16 5.14 -9.35
CA ILE A 17 -0.47 5.26 -10.64
C ILE A 17 0.88 4.52 -10.60
N VAL A 18 1.66 4.66 -9.53
CA VAL A 18 2.94 3.95 -9.41
C VAL A 18 2.73 2.44 -9.45
N VAL A 19 1.77 1.91 -8.69
CA VAL A 19 1.45 0.48 -8.71
C VAL A 19 0.97 0.05 -10.10
N ALA A 20 0.14 0.87 -10.76
CA ALA A 20 -0.36 0.59 -12.10
C ALA A 20 0.79 0.45 -13.12
N LEU A 21 1.68 1.44 -13.16
CA LEU A 21 2.80 1.49 -14.10
C LEU A 21 3.91 0.47 -13.75
N HIS A 22 3.97 0.00 -12.51
CA HIS A 22 4.87 -1.07 -12.08
C HIS A 22 4.50 -2.44 -12.67
N HIS A 23 3.19 -2.70 -12.77
CA HIS A 23 2.65 -3.96 -13.27
C HIS A 23 2.48 -3.97 -14.79
N ASP A 24 2.46 -2.80 -15.43
CA ASP A 24 2.51 -2.73 -16.90
C ASP A 24 3.86 -3.27 -17.41
N SER A 25 3.86 -3.76 -18.64
CA SER A 25 5.07 -4.17 -19.34
C SER A 25 6.09 -3.04 -19.32
N VAL A 26 7.38 -3.40 -19.15
CA VAL A 26 8.47 -2.43 -19.27
C VAL A 26 8.34 -1.77 -20.64
N PRO A 27 8.30 -0.43 -20.71
CA PRO A 27 8.09 0.25 -21.98
C PRO A 27 9.10 -0.21 -23.02
N ILE A 28 8.68 -0.41 -24.27
CA ILE A 28 9.53 -0.80 -25.41
C ILE A 28 10.80 0.07 -25.50
N LEU A 29 10.72 1.33 -25.07
CA LEU A 29 11.86 2.24 -25.00
C LEU A 29 12.97 1.73 -24.06
N MET A 30 12.64 1.18 -22.89
CA MET A 30 13.63 0.67 -21.94
C MET A 30 14.29 -0.60 -22.48
N ASP A 31 13.52 -1.48 -23.12
CA ASP A 31 14.05 -2.66 -23.81
C ASP A 31 15.00 -2.23 -24.94
N TYR A 32 14.58 -1.26 -25.76
CA TYR A 32 15.39 -0.68 -26.82
C TYR A 32 16.69 -0.10 -26.27
N LEU A 33 16.66 0.67 -25.18
CA LEU A 33 17.87 1.22 -24.54
C LEU A 33 18.81 0.12 -24.03
N GLY A 34 18.28 -0.98 -23.48
CA GLY A 34 19.07 -2.16 -23.11
C GLY A 34 19.85 -2.73 -24.30
N HIS A 35 19.24 -2.77 -25.49
CA HIS A 35 19.91 -3.23 -26.72
C HIS A 35 21.09 -2.34 -27.14
N TYR A 36 21.16 -1.08 -26.69
CA TYR A 36 22.27 -0.15 -26.94
C TYR A 36 23.29 -0.10 -25.79
N GLY A 37 23.28 -1.08 -24.88
CA GLY A 37 24.24 -1.19 -23.77
C GLY A 37 23.88 -0.38 -22.53
N PHE A 38 22.63 0.09 -22.41
CA PHE A 38 22.10 0.63 -21.15
C PHE A 38 21.43 -0.47 -20.34
N ASP A 39 22.19 -1.48 -19.93
CA ASP A 39 21.71 -2.68 -19.22
C ASP A 39 20.97 -2.37 -17.90
N SER A 40 21.14 -1.15 -17.36
CA SER A 40 20.47 -0.69 -16.14
C SER A 40 19.16 0.07 -16.38
N ALA A 41 18.75 0.32 -17.64
CA ALA A 41 17.56 1.10 -17.96
C ALA A 41 16.27 0.48 -17.37
N GLU A 42 16.11 -0.84 -17.49
CA GLU A 42 14.98 -1.55 -16.89
C GLU A 42 15.01 -1.44 -15.36
N THR A 43 16.16 -1.69 -14.73
CA THR A 43 16.36 -1.58 -13.28
C THR A 43 16.01 -0.18 -12.78
N LEU A 44 16.46 0.86 -13.48
CA LEU A 44 16.14 2.26 -13.18
C LEU A 44 14.64 2.52 -13.24
N TYR A 45 13.98 2.08 -14.31
CA TYR A 45 12.53 2.23 -14.51
C TYR A 45 11.74 1.53 -13.40
N ARG A 46 12.03 0.26 -13.15
CA ARG A 46 11.33 -0.54 -12.13
C ARG A 46 11.56 -0.03 -10.71
N SER A 47 12.74 0.53 -10.45
CA SER A 47 13.08 1.14 -9.17
C SER A 47 12.36 2.49 -8.97
N ALA A 48 12.28 3.31 -10.02
CA ALA A 48 11.55 4.58 -9.99
C ALA A 48 10.04 4.38 -9.79
N LEU A 49 9.49 3.27 -10.27
CA LEU A 49 8.09 2.91 -10.15
C LEU A 49 7.92 1.66 -9.28
N PHE A 50 8.56 1.63 -8.10
CA PHE A 50 8.54 0.43 -7.27
C PHE A 50 7.19 0.23 -6.58
N GLY A 51 6.34 -0.61 -7.16
CA GLY A 51 4.96 -0.84 -6.72
C GLY A 51 4.83 -1.31 -5.27
N THR A 52 5.71 -2.19 -4.80
CA THR A 52 5.67 -2.71 -3.42
C THR A 52 5.89 -1.58 -2.39
N ALA A 53 6.74 -0.61 -2.67
CA ALA A 53 6.90 0.58 -1.81
C ALA A 53 5.65 1.48 -1.84
N ALA A 54 5.00 1.62 -3.00
CA ALA A 54 3.72 2.33 -3.09
C ALA A 54 2.60 1.63 -2.29
N VAL A 55 2.59 0.30 -2.22
CA VAL A 55 1.69 -0.46 -1.33
C VAL A 55 1.95 -0.17 0.15
N SER A 56 3.22 -0.04 0.56
CA SER A 56 3.56 0.39 1.94
C SER A 56 3.00 1.78 2.26
N ILE A 57 3.03 2.71 1.29
CA ILE A 57 2.39 4.03 1.41
C ILE A 57 0.87 3.88 1.58
N PHE A 58 0.22 3.00 0.81
CA PHE A 58 -1.20 2.69 1.00
C PHE A 58 -1.52 2.18 2.41
N PHE A 59 -0.69 1.30 2.98
CA PHE A 59 -0.90 0.83 4.35
C PHE A 59 -0.82 1.95 5.38
N ILE A 60 0.16 2.85 5.28
CA ILE A 60 0.27 4.01 6.17
C ILE A 60 -0.98 4.89 6.04
N VAL A 61 -1.40 5.19 4.81
CA VAL A 61 -2.56 6.04 4.56
C VAL A 61 -3.88 5.37 4.98
N SER A 62 -3.98 4.05 4.86
CA SER A 62 -5.10 3.24 5.33
C SER A 62 -5.20 3.25 6.86
N GLY A 63 -4.09 3.00 7.56
CA GLY A 63 -3.99 3.09 9.01
C GLY A 63 -4.36 4.47 9.55
N PHE A 64 -3.92 5.53 8.85
CA PHE A 64 -4.32 6.89 9.20
C PHE A 64 -5.84 7.08 9.12
N CYS A 65 -6.45 6.75 7.97
CA CYS A 65 -7.87 7.03 7.77
C CYS A 65 -8.79 6.15 8.61
N ILE A 66 -8.33 4.97 9.04
CA ILE A 66 -9.12 4.16 9.96
C ILE A 66 -9.10 4.73 11.37
N HIS A 67 -7.96 5.27 11.81
CA HIS A 67 -7.79 5.69 13.19
C HIS A 67 -8.25 7.12 13.43
N ALA A 68 -8.01 8.04 12.48
CA ALA A 68 -8.30 9.47 12.63
C ALA A 68 -9.73 9.79 13.11
N PRO A 69 -10.82 9.16 12.60
CA PRO A 69 -12.18 9.43 13.07
C PRO A 69 -12.45 8.96 14.50
N TYR A 70 -11.59 8.10 15.07
CA TYR A 70 -11.82 7.47 16.36
C TYR A 70 -10.73 7.75 17.40
N VAL A 71 -9.90 8.77 17.14
CA VAL A 71 -8.90 9.27 18.09
C VAL A 71 -9.58 9.73 19.39
N ASP A 72 -10.59 10.59 19.29
CA ASP A 72 -11.26 11.15 20.46
C ASP A 72 -12.36 10.25 21.02
N ALA A 73 -13.10 9.55 20.15
CA ALA A 73 -14.24 8.73 20.53
C ALA A 73 -14.30 7.41 19.77
N PRO A 74 -14.79 6.30 20.37
CA PRO A 74 -15.02 5.07 19.62
C PRO A 74 -16.13 5.24 18.56
N PRO A 75 -16.24 4.32 17.59
CA PRO A 75 -17.38 4.30 16.69
C PRO A 75 -18.70 4.14 17.47
N VAL A 76 -19.76 4.80 17.01
CA VAL A 76 -21.12 4.65 17.57
C VAL A 76 -21.59 3.18 17.51
N SER A 77 -21.17 2.43 16.50
CA SER A 77 -21.45 1.00 16.37
C SER A 77 -20.32 0.29 15.61
N TRP A 78 -19.81 -0.79 16.19
CA TRP A 78 -18.83 -1.67 15.54
C TRP A 78 -19.41 -2.39 14.32
N ARG A 79 -20.72 -2.71 14.33
CA ARG A 79 -21.39 -3.32 13.17
C ARG A 79 -21.34 -2.38 11.96
N ALA A 80 -21.70 -1.11 12.17
CA ALA A 80 -21.65 -0.09 11.12
C ALA A 80 -20.20 0.20 10.68
N TYR A 81 -19.24 0.10 11.60
CA TYR A 81 -17.81 0.19 11.30
C TYR A 81 -17.36 -0.91 10.32
N PHE A 82 -17.70 -2.18 10.58
CA PHE A 82 -17.30 -3.31 9.75
C PHE A 82 -18.01 -3.28 8.39
N ALA A 83 -19.32 -3.05 8.37
CA ALA A 83 -20.11 -3.03 7.14
C ALA A 83 -19.54 -2.05 6.11
N ARG A 84 -19.25 -0.80 6.51
CA ARG A 84 -18.68 0.21 5.60
C ARG A 84 -17.34 -0.20 4.99
N ARG A 85 -16.53 -0.95 5.74
CA ARG A 85 -15.17 -1.33 5.35
C ARG A 85 -15.15 -2.57 4.48
N TYR A 86 -15.90 -3.58 4.86
CA TYR A 86 -16.02 -4.78 4.05
C TYR A 86 -16.73 -4.49 2.73
N ILE A 87 -17.79 -3.68 2.71
CA ILE A 87 -18.41 -3.27 1.44
C ILE A 87 -17.40 -2.53 0.54
N ARG A 88 -16.58 -1.64 1.10
CA ARG A 88 -15.56 -0.88 0.34
C ARG A 88 -14.49 -1.76 -0.31
N ILE A 89 -14.17 -2.92 0.26
CA ILE A 89 -13.15 -3.85 -0.28
C ILE A 89 -13.81 -4.93 -1.14
N VAL A 90 -14.84 -5.58 -0.62
CA VAL A 90 -15.51 -6.72 -1.25
C VAL A 90 -16.25 -6.28 -2.51
N LEU A 91 -16.92 -5.13 -2.52
CA LEU A 91 -17.70 -4.71 -3.70
C LEU A 91 -16.78 -4.49 -4.92
N PRO A 92 -15.69 -3.71 -4.84
CA PRO A 92 -14.78 -3.56 -5.96
C PRO A 92 -14.08 -4.88 -6.36
N PHE A 93 -13.77 -5.75 -5.39
CA PHE A 93 -13.19 -7.07 -5.66
C PHE A 93 -14.17 -7.97 -6.46
N CYS A 94 -15.43 -8.05 -6.03
CA CYS A 94 -16.48 -8.78 -6.74
C CYS A 94 -16.72 -8.22 -8.15
N ALA A 95 -16.62 -6.91 -8.35
CA ALA A 95 -16.81 -6.28 -9.65
C ALA A 95 -15.80 -6.75 -10.71
N ILE A 96 -14.66 -7.32 -10.31
CA ILE A 96 -13.65 -7.90 -11.22
C ILE A 96 -13.76 -9.40 -11.30
N LEU A 97 -13.87 -10.07 -10.15
CA LEU A 97 -13.90 -11.52 -10.11
C LEU A 97 -15.11 -12.11 -10.83
N ILE A 98 -16.28 -11.49 -10.67
CA ILE A 98 -17.51 -12.01 -11.25
C ILE A 98 -17.43 -12.02 -12.80
N PRO A 99 -17.09 -10.90 -13.48
CA PRO A 99 -16.85 -10.93 -14.92
C PRO A 99 -15.74 -11.89 -15.34
N ALA A 100 -14.59 -11.91 -14.64
CA ALA A 100 -13.47 -12.80 -14.98
C ALA A 100 -13.88 -14.29 -14.92
N PHE A 101 -14.67 -14.66 -13.91
CA PHE A 101 -15.24 -16.00 -13.77
C PHE A 101 -16.16 -16.36 -14.94
N PHE A 102 -17.08 -15.46 -15.31
CA PHE A 102 -17.99 -15.70 -16.44
C PHE A 102 -17.30 -15.76 -17.79
N LEU A 103 -16.15 -15.09 -17.96
CA LEU A 103 -15.33 -15.13 -19.16
C LEU A 103 -14.41 -16.35 -19.24
N GLY A 104 -14.43 -17.24 -18.24
CA GLY A 104 -13.60 -18.45 -18.23
C GLY A 104 -12.10 -18.18 -18.09
N VAL A 105 -11.71 -16.98 -17.63
CA VAL A 105 -10.31 -16.62 -17.44
C VAL A 105 -9.79 -17.36 -16.21
N SER A 106 -8.78 -18.21 -16.39
CA SER A 106 -8.09 -18.89 -15.28
C SER A 106 -7.39 -17.85 -14.41
N TYR A 107 -8.05 -17.47 -13.31
CA TYR A 107 -7.66 -16.37 -12.45
C TYR A 107 -6.93 -16.89 -11.22
N ASN A 108 -5.65 -16.52 -11.05
CA ASN A 108 -4.93 -16.73 -9.78
C ASN A 108 -5.03 -15.44 -8.95
N PRO A 109 -5.85 -15.41 -7.88
CA PRO A 109 -6.03 -14.21 -7.08
C PRO A 109 -4.74 -13.71 -6.45
N TYR A 110 -3.84 -14.61 -6.08
CA TYR A 110 -2.64 -14.32 -5.29
C TYR A 110 -1.43 -13.93 -6.16
N ALA A 111 -1.30 -14.55 -7.34
CA ALA A 111 -0.16 -14.32 -8.23
C ALA A 111 -0.40 -13.21 -9.25
N GLY A 112 -1.65 -12.92 -9.63
CA GLY A 112 -1.97 -11.97 -10.69
C GLY A 112 -2.34 -10.56 -10.24
N PHE A 113 -2.63 -10.34 -8.95
CA PHE A 113 -3.19 -9.08 -8.46
C PHE A 113 -2.61 -8.65 -7.10
N ILE A 114 -2.77 -7.37 -6.79
CA ILE A 114 -2.42 -6.72 -5.51
C ILE A 114 -3.38 -7.17 -4.38
N THR A 115 -3.88 -8.41 -4.41
CA THR A 115 -4.88 -8.94 -3.47
C THR A 115 -4.28 -9.26 -2.11
N TRP A 116 -3.00 -9.63 -2.05
CA TRP A 116 -2.31 -9.91 -0.78
C TRP A 116 -2.41 -8.71 0.17
N SER A 117 -2.32 -7.48 -0.37
CA SER A 117 -2.44 -6.27 0.45
C SER A 117 -3.89 -5.93 0.82
N LEU A 118 -4.87 -6.26 -0.03
CA LEU A 118 -6.30 -6.18 0.32
C LEU A 118 -6.65 -7.14 1.46
N ILE A 119 -6.09 -8.34 1.41
CA ILE A 119 -6.23 -9.35 2.46
C ILE A 119 -5.64 -8.81 3.77
N CYS A 120 -4.40 -8.28 3.74
CA CYS A 120 -3.80 -7.59 4.88
C CYS A 120 -4.71 -6.48 5.42
N GLU A 121 -5.28 -5.65 4.54
CA GLU A 121 -6.17 -4.57 4.91
C GLU A 121 -7.45 -5.06 5.61
N ILE A 122 -8.09 -6.13 5.11
CA ILE A 122 -9.24 -6.77 5.78
C ILE A 122 -8.87 -7.23 7.19
N VAL A 123 -7.69 -7.84 7.36
CA VAL A 123 -7.24 -8.29 8.69
C VAL A 123 -6.95 -7.12 9.61
N TYR A 124 -6.27 -6.08 9.15
CA TYR A 124 -6.00 -4.90 9.99
C TYR A 124 -7.30 -4.21 10.41
N TYR A 125 -8.29 -4.15 9.52
CA TYR A 125 -9.61 -3.61 9.83
C TYR A 125 -10.34 -4.48 10.85
N SER A 126 -10.17 -5.80 10.77
CA SER A 126 -10.72 -6.77 11.73
C SER A 126 -10.06 -6.65 13.11
N LEU A 127 -8.74 -6.46 13.15
CA LEU A 127 -7.94 -6.35 14.37
C LEU A 127 -8.04 -4.98 15.05
N TYR A 128 -8.41 -3.93 14.31
CA TYR A 128 -8.43 -2.55 14.80
C TYR A 128 -9.17 -2.33 16.13
N PRO A 129 -10.35 -2.93 16.42
CA PRO A 129 -11.01 -2.72 17.71
C PRO A 129 -10.15 -3.17 18.89
N ILE A 130 -9.44 -4.30 18.73
CA ILE A 130 -8.53 -4.86 19.74
C ILE A 130 -7.31 -3.94 19.88
N LEU A 131 -6.70 -3.56 18.75
CA LEU A 131 -5.55 -2.66 18.71
C LEU A 131 -5.87 -1.29 19.32
N ARG A 132 -7.08 -0.76 19.08
CA ARG A 132 -7.57 0.49 19.69
C ARG A 132 -7.72 0.34 21.21
N GLY A 133 -8.22 -0.80 21.68
CA GLY A 133 -8.29 -1.12 23.10
C GLY A 133 -6.91 -1.14 23.76
N ALA A 134 -5.94 -1.81 23.12
CA ALA A 134 -4.54 -1.84 23.56
C ALA A 134 -3.90 -0.44 23.53
N TRP A 135 -4.11 0.32 22.46
CA TRP A 135 -3.60 1.68 22.30
C TRP A 135 -4.09 2.60 23.43
N ARG A 136 -5.35 2.51 23.83
CA ARG A 136 -5.88 3.29 24.95
C ARG A 136 -5.19 3.02 26.29
N ARG A 137 -4.58 1.84 26.45
CA ARG A 137 -3.90 1.43 27.68
C ARG A 137 -2.39 1.70 27.63
N PHE A 138 -1.76 1.50 26.48
CA PHE A 138 -0.29 1.49 26.36
C PHE A 138 0.27 2.55 25.40
N GLY A 139 -0.57 3.21 24.60
CA GLY A 139 -0.14 4.07 23.48
C GLY A 139 0.32 3.26 22.26
N TRP A 140 0.62 3.97 21.17
CA TRP A 140 1.00 3.33 19.89
C TRP A 140 2.45 2.83 19.88
N VAL A 141 3.36 3.52 20.57
CA VAL A 141 4.80 3.23 20.50
C VAL A 141 5.13 1.79 20.92
N PRO A 142 4.66 1.27 22.08
CA PRO A 142 4.96 -0.11 22.46
C PRO A 142 4.38 -1.13 21.47
N ILE A 143 3.17 -0.88 20.96
CA ILE A 143 2.49 -1.76 19.99
C ILE A 143 3.29 -1.82 18.69
N ILE A 144 3.79 -0.67 18.21
CA ILE A 144 4.63 -0.58 17.02
C ILE A 144 5.96 -1.31 17.21
N ILE A 145 6.63 -1.12 18.36
CA ILE A 145 7.89 -1.82 18.66
C ILE A 145 7.68 -3.34 18.63
N ILE A 146 6.68 -3.83 19.35
CA ILE A 146 6.32 -5.26 19.37
C ILE A 146 6.01 -5.74 17.95
N SER A 147 5.26 -4.97 17.18
CA SER A 147 4.91 -5.29 15.80
C SER A 147 6.13 -5.35 14.87
N TYR A 148 7.13 -4.47 15.03
CA TYR A 148 8.39 -4.56 14.29
C TYR A 148 9.18 -5.81 14.67
N THR A 149 9.26 -6.13 15.97
CA THR A 149 9.92 -7.35 16.43
C THR A 149 9.28 -8.60 15.82
N ILE A 150 7.94 -8.69 15.84
CA ILE A 150 7.21 -9.80 15.22
C ILE A 150 7.42 -9.81 13.70
N SER A 151 7.38 -8.65 13.04
CA SER A 151 7.58 -8.52 11.59
C SER A 151 8.91 -9.11 11.12
N TYR A 152 10.02 -8.83 11.81
CA TYR A 152 11.33 -9.42 11.50
C TYR A 152 11.45 -10.88 11.90
N TRP A 153 10.85 -11.28 13.04
CA TRP A 153 10.83 -12.68 13.47
C TRP A 153 10.12 -13.58 12.45
N CYS A 154 9.01 -13.10 11.86
CA CYS A 154 8.26 -13.84 10.86
C CYS A 154 9.01 -14.06 9.54
N LEU A 155 10.13 -13.36 9.28
CA LEU A 155 10.94 -13.59 8.07
C LEU A 155 11.63 -14.95 8.07
N GLY A 156 11.81 -15.58 9.24
CA GLY A 156 12.33 -16.95 9.35
C GLY A 156 11.29 -18.04 9.05
N ILE A 157 10.03 -17.68 8.81
CA ILE A 157 8.95 -18.62 8.50
C ILE A 157 8.85 -18.72 6.96
N PRO A 158 8.98 -19.92 6.36
CA PRO A 158 8.82 -20.10 4.92
C PRO A 158 7.50 -19.50 4.42
N SER A 159 7.54 -18.84 3.26
CA SER A 159 6.31 -18.44 2.60
C SER A 159 5.60 -19.70 2.10
N LEU A 160 4.39 -19.98 2.58
CA LEU A 160 3.57 -21.08 2.06
C LEU A 160 3.01 -20.78 0.65
N VAL A 161 3.37 -19.63 0.07
CA VAL A 161 2.92 -19.16 -1.25
C VAL A 161 3.65 -19.89 -2.39
N ASP A 162 4.79 -20.53 -2.13
CA ASP A 162 5.63 -21.17 -3.17
C ASP A 162 5.13 -22.57 -3.59
N GLU A 163 4.13 -23.14 -2.93
CA GLU A 163 3.54 -24.44 -3.30
C GLU A 163 2.15 -24.23 -3.92
N GLY A 164 2.12 -24.07 -5.25
CA GLY A 164 0.89 -23.87 -6.02
C GLY A 164 -0.15 -24.96 -5.77
N GLY A 165 -1.14 -24.67 -4.94
CA GLY A 165 -2.19 -25.62 -4.59
C GLY A 165 -3.43 -24.94 -4.01
N ALA A 166 -4.60 -25.52 -4.30
CA ALA A 166 -5.94 -25.10 -3.88
C ALA A 166 -6.24 -25.33 -2.38
N ALA A 167 -5.26 -25.05 -1.51
CA ALA A 167 -5.50 -24.76 -0.09
C ALA A 167 -6.14 -23.37 0.11
N PHE A 168 -6.61 -22.73 -0.96
CA PHE A 168 -7.59 -21.64 -1.18
C PHE A 168 -7.90 -20.59 -0.08
N PHE A 169 -7.98 -20.98 1.19
CA PHE A 169 -8.31 -20.16 2.35
C PHE A 169 -7.50 -20.53 3.60
N ALA A 170 -6.54 -21.45 3.50
CA ALA A 170 -5.69 -21.92 4.57
C ALA A 170 -4.67 -20.83 4.94
N LEU A 171 -5.21 -19.88 5.71
CA LEU A 171 -4.53 -18.88 6.51
C LEU A 171 -3.71 -17.94 5.64
N LEU A 172 -4.27 -16.74 5.39
CA LEU A 172 -3.55 -15.46 5.43
C LEU A 172 -2.05 -15.69 5.51
N SER A 173 -1.22 -15.36 4.50
CA SER A 173 0.23 -15.45 4.69
C SER A 173 0.55 -14.62 5.93
N LEU A 174 0.58 -15.29 7.08
CA LEU A 174 0.45 -14.67 8.38
C LEU A 174 1.72 -13.86 8.57
N ARG A 175 2.80 -14.39 8.00
CA ARG A 175 3.99 -13.68 7.59
C ARG A 175 3.69 -12.32 6.97
N ASP A 176 3.07 -12.18 5.80
CA ASP A 176 2.86 -10.87 5.15
C ASP A 176 1.98 -9.93 5.98
N VAL A 177 0.94 -10.46 6.63
CA VAL A 177 0.07 -9.69 7.53
C VAL A 177 0.87 -9.14 8.70
N LEU A 178 1.62 -9.98 9.41
CA LEU A 178 2.42 -9.59 10.56
C LEU A 178 3.61 -8.71 10.13
N HIS A 179 4.18 -9.00 8.96
CA HIS A 179 5.31 -8.28 8.41
C HIS A 179 4.97 -6.83 8.07
N ASN A 180 3.79 -6.58 7.50
CA ASN A 180 3.31 -5.25 7.10
C ASN A 180 2.48 -4.53 8.18
N LEU A 181 2.09 -5.22 9.26
CA LEU A 181 1.37 -4.62 10.38
C LEU A 181 2.07 -3.37 10.97
N PRO A 182 3.41 -3.32 11.19
CA PRO A 182 4.03 -2.13 11.75
C PRO A 182 3.92 -0.92 10.81
N ILE A 183 3.95 -1.15 9.49
CA ILE A 183 3.80 -0.10 8.46
C ILE A 183 2.41 0.52 8.55
N TRP A 184 1.37 -0.31 8.68
CA TRP A 184 0.00 0.16 8.88
C TRP A 184 -0.21 0.88 10.23
N LEU A 185 0.42 0.39 11.29
CA LEU A 185 0.36 1.02 12.62
C LEU A 185 1.04 2.39 12.66
N LEU A 186 2.08 2.64 11.85
CA LEU A 186 2.63 3.99 11.69
C LEU A 186 1.56 4.97 11.18
N GLY A 187 0.67 4.53 10.30
CA GLY A 187 -0.50 5.29 9.89
C GLY A 187 -1.41 5.67 11.06
N CYS A 188 -1.69 4.73 11.95
CA CYS A 188 -2.49 4.98 13.16
C CYS A 188 -1.80 5.99 14.09
N LEU A 189 -0.48 5.89 14.27
CA LEU A 189 0.31 6.86 15.03
C LEU A 189 0.25 8.25 14.39
N LEU A 190 0.40 8.35 13.06
CA LEU A 190 0.28 9.62 12.34
C LEU A 190 -1.08 10.28 12.54
N ALA A 191 -2.17 9.49 12.53
CA ALA A 191 -3.51 10.01 12.79
C ALA A 191 -3.63 10.60 14.19
N ASP A 192 -3.09 9.93 15.20
CA ASP A 192 -3.09 10.45 16.57
C ASP A 192 -2.31 11.78 16.67
N LEU A 193 -1.13 11.83 16.04
CA LEU A 193 -0.30 13.04 16.00
C LEU A 193 -0.98 14.18 15.24
N ALA A 194 -1.60 13.92 14.09
CA ALA A 194 -2.21 14.93 13.23
C ALA A 194 -3.56 15.44 13.74
N VAL A 195 -4.32 14.62 14.46
CA VAL A 195 -5.60 15.03 15.07
C VAL A 195 -5.35 15.79 16.38
N ARG A 196 -4.41 15.35 17.21
CA ARG A 196 -4.13 15.96 18.52
C ARG A 196 -3.25 17.21 18.44
N ARG A 197 -2.35 17.32 17.46
CA ARG A 197 -1.47 18.50 17.33
C ARG A 197 -2.12 19.58 16.46
N ARG A 198 -1.95 20.84 16.86
CA ARG A 198 -2.32 22.01 16.05
C ARG A 198 -1.52 22.03 14.74
N SER A 199 -2.12 22.63 13.71
CA SER A 199 -1.51 22.84 12.40
C SER A 199 -0.11 23.45 12.53
N VAL A 200 0.90 22.68 12.18
CA VAL A 200 2.24 23.20 11.89
C VAL A 200 2.16 23.90 10.54
N GLN A 201 2.58 25.16 10.46
CA GLN A 201 2.72 25.83 9.17
C GLN A 201 3.93 25.25 8.47
N ILE A 202 3.68 24.49 7.40
CA ILE A 202 4.72 23.88 6.58
C ILE A 202 4.78 24.69 5.29
N GLY A 203 5.85 25.48 5.15
CA GLY A 203 6.15 26.24 3.93
C GLY A 203 6.80 25.36 2.86
N LEU A 204 7.91 25.84 2.29
CA LEU A 204 8.62 25.21 1.17
C LEU A 204 9.20 23.81 1.45
N LEU A 205 9.17 23.33 2.71
CA LEU A 205 9.69 22.01 3.12
C LEU A 205 8.93 20.82 2.52
N ILE A 206 7.79 21.05 1.87
CA ILE A 206 7.03 20.00 1.16
C ILE A 206 7.79 19.44 -0.06
N TRP A 207 8.55 20.26 -0.78
CA TRP A 207 9.32 19.82 -1.95
C TRP A 207 10.47 18.87 -1.60
N PRO A 208 11.35 19.20 -0.63
CA PRO A 208 12.37 18.25 -0.18
C PRO A 208 11.74 17.01 0.44
N SER A 209 10.59 17.12 1.12
CA SER A 209 9.81 15.97 1.59
C SER A 209 9.41 15.03 0.45
N ARG A 210 8.88 15.54 -0.66
CA ARG A 210 8.51 14.75 -1.84
C ARG A 210 9.73 14.10 -2.50
N ALA A 211 10.85 14.83 -2.57
CA ALA A 211 12.10 14.29 -3.07
C ALA A 211 12.61 13.14 -2.19
N VAL A 212 12.60 13.29 -0.86
CA VAL A 212 12.97 12.23 0.09
C VAL A 212 12.06 11.01 -0.07
N LEU A 213 10.75 11.21 -0.22
CA LEU A 213 9.80 10.12 -0.46
C LEU A 213 10.15 9.34 -1.74
N ALA A 214 10.34 10.06 -2.85
CA ALA A 214 10.67 9.46 -4.14
C ALA A 214 12.04 8.76 -4.14
N LEU A 215 13.06 9.39 -3.54
CA LEU A 215 14.40 8.82 -3.42
C LEU A 215 14.43 7.59 -2.52
N THR A 216 13.67 7.59 -1.42
CA THR A 216 13.56 6.42 -0.54
C THR A 216 12.89 5.26 -1.26
N MET A 217 11.79 5.54 -1.99
CA MET A 217 11.12 4.56 -2.83
C MET A 217 12.08 3.97 -3.88
N PHE A 218 12.77 4.84 -4.63
CA PHE A 218 13.78 4.46 -5.60
C PHE A 218 14.89 3.61 -5.00
N ALA A 219 15.47 4.02 -3.86
CA ALA A 219 16.55 3.29 -3.21
C ALA A 219 16.12 1.89 -2.78
N THR A 220 14.90 1.73 -2.24
CA THR A 220 14.39 0.40 -1.89
C THR A 220 14.15 -0.50 -3.11
N GLY A 221 13.65 0.07 -4.21
CA GLY A 221 13.50 -0.65 -5.48
C GLY A 221 14.85 -1.04 -6.07
N TRP A 222 15.81 -0.12 -6.05
CA TRP A 222 17.15 -0.33 -6.58
C TRP A 222 17.82 -1.49 -5.86
N LEU A 223 17.86 -1.46 -4.52
CA LEU A 223 18.42 -2.54 -3.70
C LEU A 223 17.78 -3.90 -3.98
N HIS A 224 16.46 -3.91 -4.25
CA HIS A 224 15.74 -5.13 -4.58
C HIS A 224 16.10 -5.66 -5.97
N TYR A 225 16.06 -4.82 -7.00
CA TYR A 225 16.31 -5.24 -8.38
C TYR A 225 17.78 -5.54 -8.66
N THR A 226 18.72 -4.89 -7.97
CA THR A 226 20.14 -5.26 -8.00
C THR A 226 20.47 -6.47 -7.11
N GLN A 227 19.46 -7.14 -6.54
CA GLN A 227 19.58 -8.32 -5.68
C GLN A 227 20.50 -8.09 -4.46
N THR A 228 20.66 -6.83 -4.04
CA THR A 228 21.51 -6.46 -2.90
C THR A 228 20.79 -6.67 -1.58
N VAL A 229 19.52 -6.24 -1.50
CA VAL A 229 18.65 -6.43 -0.33
C VAL A 229 17.24 -6.69 -0.82
N HIS A 230 16.66 -7.84 -0.43
CA HIS A 230 15.28 -8.14 -0.76
C HIS A 230 14.31 -7.15 -0.09
N TYR A 231 13.23 -6.75 -0.77
CA TYR A 231 12.34 -5.67 -0.32
C TYR A 231 11.70 -5.92 1.06
N ILE A 232 11.55 -7.18 1.46
CA ILE A 232 11.04 -7.57 2.79
C ILE A 232 11.92 -7.03 3.93
N TYR A 233 13.20 -6.78 3.69
CA TYR A 233 14.08 -6.21 4.71
C TYR A 233 14.09 -4.67 4.63
N SER A 234 14.09 -4.12 3.42
CA SER A 234 14.26 -2.68 3.21
C SER A 234 12.99 -1.87 3.44
N LEU A 235 11.80 -2.40 3.13
CA LEU A 235 10.54 -1.66 3.24
C LEU A 235 10.11 -1.36 4.67
N PRO A 236 10.21 -2.28 5.65
CA PRO A 236 9.94 -1.94 7.04
C PRO A 236 10.89 -0.86 7.57
N VAL A 237 12.16 -0.86 7.16
CA VAL A 237 13.13 0.19 7.53
C VAL A 237 12.79 1.53 6.88
N ALA A 238 12.30 1.53 5.65
CA ALA A 238 11.89 2.73 4.92
C ALA A 238 10.54 3.32 5.41
N ALA A 239 9.67 2.50 5.99
CA ALA A 239 8.31 2.89 6.36
C ALA A 239 8.21 4.10 7.31
N PRO A 240 9.07 4.27 8.33
CA PRO A 240 9.10 5.50 9.14
C PRO A 240 9.40 6.77 8.32
N ILE A 241 10.25 6.67 7.29
CA ILE A 241 10.58 7.79 6.40
C ILE A 241 9.36 8.13 5.54
N PHE A 242 8.68 7.11 4.99
CA PHE A 242 7.42 7.31 4.28
C PHE A 242 6.37 7.98 5.17
N ALA A 243 6.21 7.50 6.40
CA ALA A 243 5.27 8.07 7.37
C ALA A 243 5.59 9.54 7.69
N MET A 244 6.87 9.88 7.87
CA MET A 244 7.32 11.25 8.09
C MET A 244 7.03 12.17 6.89
N CYS A 245 7.25 11.69 5.66
CA CYS A 245 6.92 12.47 4.46
C CYS A 245 5.41 12.68 4.32
N ILE A 246 4.61 11.66 4.59
CA ILE A 246 3.13 11.76 4.58
C ILE A 246 2.65 12.73 5.67
N TRP A 247 3.31 12.75 6.84
CA TRP A 247 3.02 13.73 7.89
C TRP A 247 3.18 15.17 7.39
N TRP A 248 4.25 15.46 6.63
CA TRP A 248 4.46 16.76 6.01
C TRP A 248 3.38 17.11 4.98
N GLU A 249 3.00 16.16 4.12
CA GLU A 249 1.90 16.34 3.17
C GLU A 249 0.56 16.66 3.86
N ILE A 250 0.23 15.96 4.95
CA ILE A 250 -0.99 16.18 5.74
C ILE A 250 -1.05 17.61 6.30
N HIS A 251 0.08 18.13 6.79
CA HIS A 251 0.13 19.44 7.44
C HIS A 251 0.18 20.59 6.45
N ALA A 252 0.87 20.41 5.32
CA ALA A 252 0.83 21.38 4.23
C ALA A 252 -0.57 21.42 3.58
N ASN A 253 -1.21 20.26 3.43
CA ASN A 253 -2.50 20.06 2.76
C ASN A 253 -2.63 20.81 1.43
N ALA A 254 -1.50 20.97 0.71
CA ALA A 254 -1.37 21.76 -0.51
C ALA A 254 -1.33 20.83 -1.74
N ALA A 255 -2.37 20.02 -1.90
CA ALA A 255 -2.50 19.09 -3.01
C ALA A 255 -3.19 19.73 -4.22
N ALA A 256 -2.69 19.44 -5.42
CA ALA A 256 -3.32 19.89 -6.64
C ALA A 256 -4.71 19.25 -6.79
N SER A 257 -5.72 20.06 -7.13
CA SER A 257 -7.13 19.62 -7.21
C SER A 257 -7.37 18.45 -8.19
N VAL A 258 -6.53 18.32 -9.22
CA VAL A 258 -6.55 17.18 -10.15
C VAL A 258 -6.19 15.88 -9.43
N LEU A 259 -5.14 15.88 -8.62
CA LEU A 259 -4.69 14.70 -7.87
C LEU A 259 -5.70 14.33 -6.79
N VAL A 260 -6.29 15.33 -6.11
CA VAL A 260 -7.35 15.11 -5.10
C VAL A 260 -8.57 14.47 -5.73
N ARG A 261 -9.02 14.99 -6.89
CA ARG A 261 -10.12 14.38 -7.65
C ARG A 261 -9.76 12.95 -8.07
N GLY A 262 -8.57 12.72 -8.61
CA GLY A 262 -8.10 11.37 -8.95
C GLY A 262 -8.13 10.41 -7.75
N GLY A 263 -7.74 10.88 -6.56
CA GLY A 263 -7.74 10.10 -5.32
C GLY A 263 -9.13 9.69 -4.84
N ARG A 264 -10.14 10.53 -5.08
CA ARG A 264 -11.53 10.16 -4.80
C ARG A 264 -12.02 9.00 -5.67
N TRP A 265 -11.43 8.83 -6.87
CA TRP A 265 -11.73 7.77 -7.82
C TRP A 265 -10.79 6.56 -7.72
N SER A 266 -9.62 6.72 -7.09
CA SER A 266 -8.56 5.70 -7.09
C SER A 266 -8.91 4.40 -6.37
N TYR A 267 -10.02 4.38 -5.59
CA TYR A 267 -10.58 3.13 -5.08
C TYR A 267 -11.07 2.18 -6.18
N SER A 268 -11.47 2.71 -7.33
CA SER A 268 -11.86 1.92 -8.51
C SER A 268 -10.66 1.60 -9.40
N LEU A 269 -9.68 2.52 -9.49
CA LEU A 269 -8.50 2.35 -10.36
C LEU A 269 -7.53 1.26 -9.85
N TYR A 270 -7.43 1.10 -8.52
CA TYR A 270 -6.61 0.07 -7.86
C TYR A 270 -6.92 -1.37 -8.30
N LEU A 271 -8.11 -1.57 -8.86
CA LEU A 271 -8.62 -2.87 -9.24
C LEU A 271 -8.63 -3.03 -10.76
N VAL A 272 -8.86 -1.95 -11.51
CA VAL A 272 -9.04 -1.98 -12.97
C VAL A 272 -7.72 -2.08 -13.75
N VAL A 273 -6.55 -1.94 -13.12
CA VAL A 273 -5.26 -1.99 -13.84
C VAL A 273 -4.85 -3.44 -14.12
N HIS A 274 -5.38 -3.97 -15.23
CA HIS A 274 -4.71 -4.90 -16.14
C HIS A 274 -5.50 -4.97 -17.47
N HIS A 275 -5.02 -4.32 -18.52
CA HIS A 275 -5.41 -4.60 -19.91
C HIS A 275 -4.33 -4.12 -20.89
N SER A 276 -3.28 -4.93 -21.06
CA SER A 276 -2.32 -4.83 -22.16
C SER A 276 -1.45 -6.10 -22.17
N GLY A 277 -1.99 -7.19 -22.71
CA GLY A 277 -1.26 -8.46 -22.83
C GLY A 277 -2.03 -9.61 -23.46
N PHE A 278 -2.97 -9.33 -24.37
CA PHE A 278 -3.81 -10.33 -25.02
C PHE A 278 -3.63 -10.39 -26.55
N ASP A 279 -2.41 -10.16 -27.05
CA ASP A 279 -2.10 -10.24 -28.49
C ASP A 279 -1.07 -11.32 -28.89
N SER A 280 -0.72 -12.29 -28.02
CA SER A 280 0.26 -13.34 -28.38
C SER A 280 -0.22 -14.79 -28.31
N LEU A 281 -1.51 -15.05 -28.13
CA LEU A 281 -2.07 -16.42 -28.15
C LEU A 281 -3.13 -16.68 -29.24
N ALA A 282 -3.27 -15.78 -30.21
CA ALA A 282 -4.11 -16.00 -31.40
C ALA A 282 -3.30 -16.33 -32.68
N ALA A 283 -2.00 -16.60 -32.56
CA ALA A 283 -1.11 -16.88 -33.70
C ALA A 283 -0.38 -18.23 -33.54
N THR A 284 -1.13 -19.29 -33.23
CA THR A 284 -0.78 -20.67 -33.60
C THR A 284 -2.08 -21.43 -33.87
N GLY A 285 -2.65 -21.14 -35.04
CA GLY A 285 -3.38 -22.13 -35.82
C GLY A 285 -2.41 -22.77 -36.80
#